data_AF-A0A453DYZ3-F1
#
_entry.id   AF-A0A453DYZ3-F1
#
_cell.length_a   1.000
_cell.length_b   1.000
_cell.length_c   1.000
_cell.angle_alpha   90.00
_cell.angle_beta   90.00
_cell.angle_gamma   90.00
#
_symmetry.space_group_name_H-M   'P 1'
#
loop_
_entity.id
_entity.type
_entity.pdbx_description
1 polymer ?
#
loop_
_entity_poly.entity_id
_entity_poly.type
_entity_poly.pdbx_seq_one_letter_code
_entity_poly.pdbx_strand_id
1 'polypeptide(L)'
;LPSLLILDIIGVRKSRDRLRVSGEVGFRCLRMFFYYIQDEGMELMFAAGSMPKLEKLRINVDTDEIKLRTSDALNFGMDNLPCLITVECALRGRVRSALEAARDAMVRAAGTNPNHPSLIFV
;
A
#
# COMPACT_ATOMS: atom_id res chain seq x y z
N LEU A 1 1.99 5.71 -19.94
CA LEU A 1 2.27 7.09 -19.50
C LEU A 1 3.71 7.17 -18.97
N PRO A 2 4.70 7.39 -19.85
CA PRO A 2 6.12 7.28 -19.49
C PRO A 2 6.63 8.39 -18.56
N SER A 3 5.93 9.52 -18.45
CA SER A 3 6.31 10.69 -17.65
C SER A 3 5.44 10.92 -16.41
N LEU A 4 4.51 10.01 -16.10
CA LEU A 4 3.64 10.18 -14.94
C LEU A 4 4.47 10.12 -13.65
N LEU A 5 4.43 11.19 -12.86
CA LEU A 5 5.17 11.31 -11.59
C LEU A 5 4.28 11.04 -10.38
N ILE A 6 3.00 11.38 -10.48
CA ILE A 6 2.02 11.31 -9.40
C ILE A 6 0.78 10.59 -9.93
N LEU A 7 0.29 9.62 -9.17
CA LEU A 7 -0.91 8.88 -9.49
C LEU A 7 -1.77 8.79 -8.23
N ASP A 8 -3.03 9.15 -8.37
CA ASP A 8 -4.05 9.03 -7.32
C ASP A 8 -5.18 8.17 -7.84
N ILE A 9 -5.49 7.09 -7.11
CA ILE A 9 -6.52 6.12 -7.46
C ILE A 9 -7.41 5.88 -6.25
N ILE A 10 -8.72 5.92 -6.50
CA ILE A 10 -9.75 5.51 -5.54
C ILE A 10 -10.34 4.18 -6.03
N GLY A 11 -10.19 3.13 -5.23
CA GLY A 11 -10.88 1.86 -5.42
C GLY A 11 -12.32 1.98 -4.91
N VAL A 12 -13.29 2.02 -5.84
CA VAL A 12 -14.73 2.23 -5.55
C VAL A 12 -15.58 0.96 -5.74
N ARG A 13 -14.98 -0.18 -6.05
CA ARG A 13 -15.72 -1.42 -6.31
C ARG A 13 -15.25 -2.56 -5.44
N LYS A 14 -16.21 -3.19 -4.78
CA LYS A 14 -16.09 -4.48 -4.11
C LYS A 14 -15.70 -5.56 -5.12
N SER A 15 -14.41 -5.91 -5.12
CA SER A 15 -13.89 -7.06 -5.86
C SER A 15 -13.00 -7.88 -4.93
N ARG A 16 -13.05 -9.20 -5.07
CA ARG A 16 -12.10 -10.10 -4.40
C ARG A 16 -10.74 -10.15 -5.11
N ASP A 17 -10.62 -9.46 -6.24
CA ASP A 17 -9.39 -9.42 -7.03
C ASP A 17 -8.36 -8.50 -6.38
N ARG A 18 -7.09 -8.82 -6.59
CA ARG A 18 -5.96 -7.99 -6.16
C ARG A 18 -5.59 -7.02 -7.26
N LEU A 19 -5.44 -5.73 -6.91
CA LEU A 19 -4.84 -4.76 -7.81
C LEU A 19 -3.33 -5.03 -7.84
N ARG A 20 -2.90 -5.89 -8.76
CA ARG A 20 -1.50 -6.23 -8.92
C ARG A 20 -0.83 -5.24 -9.87
N VAL A 21 0.16 -4.52 -9.36
CA VAL A 21 1.03 -3.64 -10.16
C VAL A 21 2.24 -4.47 -10.59
N SER A 22 2.44 -4.66 -11.90
CA SER A 22 3.60 -5.39 -12.46
C SER A 22 4.61 -4.46 -13.13
N GLY A 23 5.85 -4.93 -13.31
CA GLY A 23 6.90 -4.17 -13.99
C GLY A 23 6.75 -4.08 -15.52
N GLU A 24 5.99 -5.00 -16.12
CA GLU A 24 5.77 -5.07 -17.58
C GLU A 24 4.91 -3.89 -18.08
N VAL A 25 3.95 -3.44 -17.27
CA VAL A 25 3.07 -2.29 -17.53
C VAL A 25 3.47 -1.15 -16.59
N GLY A 26 4.53 -0.42 -16.95
CA GLY A 26 5.27 0.38 -15.98
C GLY A 26 5.03 1.89 -16.03
N PHE A 27 4.49 2.45 -14.94
CA PHE A 27 4.68 3.85 -14.55
C PHE A 27 6.13 4.06 -14.06
N ARG A 28 7.10 3.97 -14.98
CA ARG A 28 8.54 3.91 -14.66
C ARG A 28 9.10 5.19 -14.01
N CYS A 29 8.38 6.30 -14.15
CA CYS A 29 8.74 7.59 -13.58
C CYS A 29 7.91 7.98 -12.36
N LEU A 30 7.01 7.10 -11.91
CA LEU A 30 6.15 7.41 -10.78
C LEU A 30 6.98 7.55 -9.52
N ARG A 31 6.80 8.67 -8.80
CA ARG A 31 7.45 8.99 -7.54
C ARG A 31 6.48 8.97 -6.38
N MET A 32 5.22 9.30 -6.63
CA MET A 32 4.17 9.33 -5.61
C MET A 32 2.95 8.53 -6.07
N PHE A 33 2.48 7.64 -5.19
CA PHE A 33 1.29 6.85 -5.44
C PHE A 33 0.35 6.94 -4.24
N PHE A 34 -0.86 7.39 -4.51
CA PHE A 34 -1.94 7.51 -3.56
C PHE A 34 -3.00 6.47 -3.90
N TYR A 35 -3.29 5.58 -2.97
CA TYR A 35 -4.30 4.55 -3.13
C TYR A 35 -5.30 4.59 -1.98
N TYR A 36 -6.54 4.92 -2.31
CA TYR A 36 -7.65 4.98 -1.37
C TYR A 36 -8.61 3.84 -1.63
N ILE A 37 -8.91 3.06 -0.60
CA ILE A 37 -9.94 2.03 -0.66
C ILE A 37 -11.27 2.61 -0.14
N GLN A 38 -12.35 2.35 -0.87
CA GLN A 38 -13.74 2.49 -0.44
C GLN A 38 -14.47 1.14 -0.68
N ASP A 39 -15.36 0.75 0.24
CA ASP A 39 -16.32 -0.36 0.09
C ASP A 39 -15.71 -1.75 -0.24
N GLU A 40 -14.78 -2.25 0.58
CA GLU A 40 -14.05 -3.52 0.41
C GLU A 40 -13.29 -3.58 -0.93
N GLY A 41 -12.59 -2.51 -1.28
CA GLY A 41 -11.83 -2.40 -2.52
C GLY A 41 -10.67 -3.39 -2.64
N MET A 42 -10.10 -3.46 -3.85
CA MET A 42 -9.07 -4.45 -4.21
C MET A 42 -7.84 -4.37 -3.29
N GLU A 43 -7.37 -5.54 -2.84
CA GLU A 43 -6.11 -5.65 -2.11
C GLU A 43 -4.95 -5.31 -3.05
N LEU A 44 -4.23 -4.23 -2.73
CA LEU A 44 -3.09 -3.73 -3.50
C LEU A 44 -1.89 -4.66 -3.34
N MET A 45 -1.19 -4.98 -4.43
CA MET A 45 0.05 -5.78 -4.36
C MET A 45 1.06 -5.30 -5.40
N PHE A 46 2.24 -4.90 -4.93
CA PHE A 46 3.39 -4.56 -5.76
C PHE A 46 4.20 -5.81 -6.07
N ALA A 47 4.29 -6.17 -7.35
CA ALA A 47 5.16 -7.25 -7.80
C ALA A 47 6.58 -6.75 -8.06
N ALA A 48 7.53 -7.69 -8.16
CA ALA A 48 8.92 -7.38 -8.53
C ALA A 48 9.00 -6.52 -9.80
N GLY A 49 9.86 -5.49 -9.77
CA GLY A 49 10.07 -4.56 -10.88
C GLY A 49 8.96 -3.51 -11.06
N SER A 50 7.95 -3.49 -10.19
CA SER A 50 6.92 -2.45 -10.22
C SER A 50 7.48 -1.10 -9.73
N MET A 51 6.99 -0.01 -10.34
CA MET A 51 7.24 1.38 -9.95
C MET A 51 8.67 1.65 -9.40
N PRO A 52 9.73 1.45 -10.21
CA PRO A 52 11.11 1.41 -9.73
C PRO A 52 11.64 2.73 -9.17
N LYS A 53 10.90 3.83 -9.28
CA LYS A 53 11.26 5.16 -8.76
C LYS A 53 10.27 5.66 -7.70
N LEU A 54 9.39 4.79 -7.19
CA LEU A 54 8.39 5.20 -6.21
C LEU A 54 9.07 5.53 -4.89
N GLU A 55 8.91 6.77 -4.45
CA GLU A 55 9.50 7.30 -3.22
C GLU A 55 8.47 7.41 -2.11
N LYS A 56 7.23 7.76 -2.47
CA LYS A 56 6.14 7.95 -1.51
C LYS A 56 4.93 7.09 -1.87
N LEU A 57 4.52 6.27 -0.91
CA LEU A 57 3.28 5.51 -0.95
C LEU A 57 2.33 6.09 0.11
N ARG A 58 1.10 6.39 -0.28
CA ARG A 58 0.02 6.67 0.69
C ARG A 58 -1.12 5.68 0.49
N ILE A 59 -1.53 5.07 1.57
CA ILE A 59 -2.61 4.08 1.59
C ILE A 59 -3.65 4.43 2.66
N ASN A 60 -4.92 4.17 2.35
CA ASN A 60 -5.98 4.14 3.35
C ASN A 60 -6.40 2.69 3.60
N VAL A 61 -6.42 2.31 4.87
CA VAL A 61 -6.63 0.95 5.35
C VAL A 61 -7.83 0.97 6.28
N ASP A 62 -8.96 0.42 5.82
CA ASP A 62 -10.14 0.20 6.67
C ASP A 62 -10.11 -1.21 7.26
N THR A 63 -9.91 -1.29 8.57
CA THR A 63 -9.82 -2.55 9.31
C THR A 63 -11.16 -3.26 9.49
N ASP A 64 -12.29 -2.58 9.27
CA ASP A 64 -13.61 -3.23 9.25
C ASP A 64 -13.83 -4.00 7.94
N GLU A 65 -13.22 -3.54 6.85
CA GLU A 65 -13.35 -4.10 5.50
C GLU A 65 -12.25 -5.13 5.20
N ILE A 66 -11.06 -4.90 5.73
CA ILE A 66 -9.96 -5.84 5.64
C ILE A 66 -10.29 -6.98 6.59
N LYS A 67 -10.76 -8.09 6.03
CA LYS A 67 -10.67 -9.38 6.71
C LYS A 67 -9.17 -9.61 6.93
N LEU A 68 -8.66 -9.22 8.09
CA LEU A 68 -7.31 -9.47 8.60
C LEU A 68 -7.08 -10.98 8.62
N ARG A 69 -6.88 -11.57 7.44
CA ARG A 69 -6.74 -13.01 7.26
C ARG A 69 -5.33 -13.45 7.61
N THR A 70 -4.36 -12.54 7.57
CA THR A 70 -2.98 -12.74 8.02
C THR A 70 -2.28 -11.40 8.27
N SER A 71 -1.28 -11.40 9.15
CA SER A 71 -0.30 -10.31 9.34
C SER A 71 0.33 -9.84 8.02
N ASP A 72 0.49 -10.76 7.06
CA ASP A 72 1.19 -10.50 5.80
C ASP A 72 0.36 -9.73 4.76
N ALA A 73 -0.96 -9.61 4.97
CA ALA A 73 -1.85 -8.89 4.05
C ALA A 73 -1.54 -7.39 3.97
N LEU A 74 -0.87 -6.83 4.98
CA LEU A 74 -0.55 -5.40 5.08
C LEU A 74 0.88 -5.06 4.64
N ASN A 75 1.64 -6.03 4.11
CA ASN A 75 2.94 -5.71 3.49
C ASN A 75 2.76 -5.13 2.07
N PHE A 76 1.63 -5.40 1.39
CA PHE A 76 1.35 -4.93 0.00
C PHE A 76 2.45 -5.25 -1.03
N GLY A 77 3.46 -6.07 -0.70
CA GLY A 77 4.66 -6.25 -1.52
C GLY A 77 5.60 -5.05 -1.54
N MET A 78 5.62 -4.21 -0.50
CA MET A 78 6.49 -3.02 -0.41
C MET A 78 7.97 -3.34 -0.58
N ASP A 79 8.40 -4.55 -0.26
CA ASP A 79 9.78 -5.02 -0.46
C ASP A 79 10.21 -5.05 -1.94
N ASN A 80 9.26 -5.04 -2.86
CA ASN A 80 9.52 -4.95 -4.29
C ASN A 80 9.73 -3.51 -4.80
N LEU A 81 9.67 -2.51 -3.92
CA LEU A 81 9.78 -1.09 -4.26
C LEU A 81 11.17 -0.54 -3.87
N PRO A 82 12.14 -0.49 -4.80
CA PRO A 82 13.55 -0.27 -4.47
C PRO A 82 13.89 1.16 -4.03
N CYS A 83 13.02 2.14 -4.27
CA CYS A 83 13.26 3.54 -3.92
C CYS A 83 12.29 4.07 -2.87
N LEU A 84 11.55 3.20 -2.18
CA LEU A 84 10.52 3.62 -1.22
C LEU A 84 11.16 4.30 0.00
N ILE A 85 10.78 5.55 0.27
CA ILE A 85 11.32 6.39 1.36
C ILE A 85 10.25 6.65 2.42
N THR A 86 8.99 6.83 2.01
CA THR A 86 7.91 7.21 2.92
C THR A 86 6.65 6.40 2.66
N VAL A 87 6.05 5.91 3.74
CA VAL A 87 4.72 5.30 3.74
C VAL A 87 3.81 6.12 4.64
N GLU A 88 2.77 6.71 4.06
CA GLU A 88 1.68 7.34 4.78
C GLU A 88 0.51 6.36 4.89
N CYS A 89 0.07 6.06 6.11
CA CYS A 89 -1.00 5.12 6.36
C CYS A 89 -2.14 5.82 7.11
N ALA A 90 -3.29 5.98 6.45
CA ALA A 90 -4.53 6.33 7.13
C ALA A 90 -5.19 5.03 7.60
N LEU A 91 -5.34 4.86 8.92
CA LEU A 91 -6.02 3.70 9.50
C LEU A 91 -7.42 4.09 9.97
N ARG A 92 -8.42 3.30 9.60
CA ARG A 92 -9.81 3.48 10.04
C ARG A 92 -10.43 2.15 10.45
N GLY A 93 -11.48 2.21 11.25
CA GLY A 93 -12.26 1.05 11.67
C GLY A 93 -12.86 1.24 13.05
N ARG A 94 -13.86 0.43 13.38
CA ARG A 94 -14.60 0.50 14.65
C ARG A 94 -13.98 -0.35 15.73
N VAL A 95 -13.29 -1.44 15.36
CA VAL A 95 -12.71 -2.38 16.30
C VAL A 95 -11.29 -1.97 16.68
N ARG A 96 -11.11 -1.41 17.89
CA ARG A 96 -9.81 -0.92 18.37
C ARG A 96 -8.68 -1.96 18.27
N SER A 97 -8.94 -3.22 18.64
CA SER A 97 -7.91 -4.27 18.56
C SER A 97 -7.48 -4.56 17.12
N ALA A 98 -8.38 -4.42 16.14
CA ALA A 98 -8.03 -4.55 14.73
C ALA A 98 -7.18 -3.37 14.25
N LEU A 99 -7.48 -2.15 14.71
CA LEU A 99 -6.69 -0.96 14.42
C LEU A 99 -5.25 -1.09 14.94
N GLU A 100 -5.08 -1.51 16.20
CA GLU A 100 -3.75 -1.73 16.80
C GLU A 100 -2.99 -2.86 16.08
N ALA A 101 -3.66 -3.97 15.76
CA ALA A 101 -3.03 -5.05 15.02
C ALA A 101 -2.55 -4.61 13.62
N ALA A 102 -3.34 -3.80 12.91
CA ALA A 102 -2.96 -3.23 11.63
C ALA A 102 -1.80 -2.25 11.75
N ARG A 103 -1.82 -1.40 12.79
CA ARG A 103 -0.73 -0.48 13.13
C ARG A 103 0.58 -1.23 13.36
N ASP A 104 0.56 -2.27 14.19
CA ASP A 104 1.73 -3.08 14.49
C ASP A 104 2.25 -3.82 13.26
N ALA A 105 1.35 -4.30 12.38
CA ALA A 105 1.73 -4.92 11.12
C ALA A 105 2.44 -3.93 10.19
N MET A 106 1.94 -2.70 10.05
CA MET A 106 2.60 -1.65 9.27
C MET A 106 3.96 -1.26 9.85
N VAL A 107 4.06 -1.15 11.18
CA VAL A 107 5.34 -0.89 11.85
C VAL A 107 6.34 -2.00 11.57
N ARG A 108 5.93 -3.27 11.67
CA ARG A 108 6.79 -4.40 11.33
C ARG A 108 7.19 -4.38 9.86
N ALA A 109 6.25 -4.22 8.94
CA ALA A 109 6.52 -4.21 7.50
C ALA A 109 7.51 -3.11 7.11
N ALA A 110 7.32 -1.88 7.61
CA ALA A 110 8.27 -0.79 7.40
C ALA A 110 9.64 -1.07 8.05
N GLY A 111 9.66 -1.68 9.24
CA GLY A 111 10.89 -2.03 9.95
C GLY A 111 11.70 -3.14 9.28
N THR A 112 11.05 -4.12 8.64
CA THR A 112 11.70 -5.23 7.93
C THR A 112 11.99 -4.93 6.46
N ASN A 113 11.43 -3.85 5.92
CA ASN A 113 11.65 -3.47 4.53
C ASN A 113 13.12 -3.07 4.32
N PRO A 114 13.77 -3.49 3.22
CA PRO A 114 15.18 -3.19 2.95
C PRO A 114 15.54 -1.69 2.94
N ASN A 115 14.57 -0.83 2.61
CA ASN A 115 14.77 0.62 2.55
C ASN A 115 14.41 1.35 3.85
N HIS A 116 13.89 0.64 4.85
CA HIS A 116 13.44 1.20 6.13
C HIS A 116 12.65 2.52 5.98
N PRO A 117 11.55 2.53 5.21
CA PRO A 117 10.83 3.77 4.93
C PRO A 117 10.28 4.39 6.21
N SER A 118 10.24 5.72 6.24
CA SER A 118 9.56 6.45 7.31
C SER A 118 8.06 6.17 7.24
N LEU A 119 7.52 5.60 8.32
CA LEU A 119 6.10 5.32 8.46
C LEU A 119 5.40 6.46 9.20
N ILE A 120 4.39 7.04 8.57
CA ILE A 120 3.60 8.15 9.12
C ILE A 120 2.14 7.72 9.17
N PHE A 121 1.52 7.79 10.35
CA PHE A 121 0.08 7.58 10.49
C PHE A 121 -0.64 8.92 10.37
N VAL A 122 -1.66 9.00 9.50
CA VAL A 122 -2.38 10.24 9.14
C VAL A 122 -3.89 10.14 9.27
#